data_AF-A0A0D2C4A6-F1
#
_entry.id   AF-A0A0D2C4A6-F1
#
_cell.length_a   1.000
_cell.length_b   1.000
_cell.length_c   1.000
_cell.angle_alpha   90.00
_cell.angle_beta   90.00
_cell.angle_gamma   90.00
#
_symmetry.space_group_name_H-M   'P 1'
#
loop_
_entity.id
_entity.type
_entity.pdbx_description
1 polymer ?
#
loop_
_entity_poly.entity_id
_entity_poly.type
_entity_poly.pdbx_seq_one_letter_code
_entity_poly.pdbx_strand_id
1 'polypeptide(L)'
;MQPHVLDILVERVKSYSQEQITRLYRTLLALHEERLALNADNITKVYLRICSEDGFQGDSEEDTCGMWIRCLILMDSHIPPHKKFFQVLEKANIQLVTDDSDEEESEEEKDDDYSDIHARREGDSIESVDEQDPRWLQAVALDHFRLKSQALSLWRETVKQPSVNDLVVHIEPPHGVHGGGQDEEEYSVEKLAELEAVADQFRDGTLKQKALSHWRVVTAEYMEQERRADSFRRKKDTENVLSKWVLAEREVVLVQVRTANAAQKALDSWRRQTKELQQQEKIADVAAEYFAGRHAFQAMRGKAQERLEQLQEEQEFNKARQRYLIQKYLSIWLERVEQRAKEGLYQSAYKTMRRKVKMNLARDAIRTWHSQAMEEKAKLEEMARMADEFRQRKDREAAQRMALGAIHAMYEQGMDGKRLEQDADQHYHRTLINRFGLWDSRWRAPAMEYKEHENTADKYRELKDLEFAGNKLRNWKTQAWRHQRMEQDADVLHQRHDKRRAAGFLQRWRQAAADHRSNVEAREERDRLVPATPAARRSLLVATSTTPAYTPAPGLLGAGYIEEETEDDVEGETDYDE
;
A
#
# COMPACT_ATOMS: atom_id res chain seq x y z
N MET A 1 16.16 -35.34 -25.29
CA MET A 1 17.60 -35.54 -24.97
C MET A 1 18.10 -36.82 -25.64
N GLN A 2 19.31 -36.84 -26.19
CA GLN A 2 19.84 -38.03 -26.88
C GLN A 2 20.29 -39.12 -25.88
N PRO A 3 20.11 -40.42 -26.19
CA PRO A 3 20.29 -41.49 -25.20
C PRO A 3 21.72 -41.60 -24.68
N HIS A 4 22.73 -41.54 -25.56
CA HIS A 4 24.14 -41.63 -25.16
C HIS A 4 24.59 -40.47 -24.24
N VAL A 5 24.01 -39.27 -24.42
CA VAL A 5 24.27 -38.11 -23.57
C VAL A 5 23.66 -38.29 -22.19
N LEU A 6 22.45 -38.86 -22.13
CA LEU A 6 21.79 -39.22 -20.89
C LEU A 6 22.60 -40.27 -20.12
N ASP A 7 23.18 -41.27 -20.79
CA ASP A 7 24.05 -42.27 -20.15
C ASP A 7 25.28 -41.64 -19.49
N ILE A 8 25.98 -40.72 -20.19
CA ILE A 8 27.14 -39.99 -19.67
C ILE A 8 26.77 -39.12 -18.44
N LEU A 9 25.61 -38.45 -18.47
CA LEU A 9 25.13 -37.70 -17.30
C LEU A 9 24.80 -38.63 -16.12
N VAL A 10 24.11 -39.74 -16.37
CA VAL A 10 23.73 -40.74 -15.34
C VAL A 10 24.97 -41.34 -14.67
N GLU A 11 25.96 -41.77 -15.45
CA GLU A 11 27.21 -42.31 -14.92
C GLU A 11 27.94 -41.29 -14.03
N ARG A 12 27.88 -40.01 -14.39
CA ARG A 12 28.54 -38.93 -13.66
C ARG A 12 27.78 -38.42 -12.42
N VAL A 13 26.44 -38.54 -12.35
CA VAL A 13 25.71 -38.28 -11.10
C VAL A 13 25.89 -39.40 -10.09
N LYS A 14 26.07 -40.65 -10.54
CA LYS A 14 26.28 -41.81 -9.64
C LYS A 14 27.55 -41.72 -8.78
N SER A 15 28.50 -40.86 -9.12
CA SER A 15 29.69 -40.60 -8.30
C SER A 15 29.57 -39.37 -7.38
N TYR A 16 28.42 -38.69 -7.38
CA TYR A 16 28.18 -37.53 -6.51
C TYR A 16 27.62 -37.94 -5.15
N SER A 17 27.98 -37.20 -4.11
CA SER A 17 27.38 -37.35 -2.78
C SER A 17 25.95 -36.81 -2.75
N GLN A 18 25.14 -37.26 -1.79
CA GLN A 18 23.77 -36.74 -1.62
C GLN A 18 23.76 -35.21 -1.42
N GLU A 19 24.73 -34.66 -0.69
CA GLU A 19 24.91 -33.21 -0.53
C GLU A 19 25.14 -32.49 -1.87
N GLN A 20 25.97 -33.06 -2.76
CA GLN A 20 26.20 -32.51 -4.10
C GLN A 20 24.93 -32.58 -4.95
N ILE A 21 24.15 -33.66 -4.84
CA ILE A 21 22.89 -33.84 -5.57
C ILE A 21 21.83 -32.85 -5.07
N THR A 22 21.72 -32.66 -3.75
CA THR A 22 20.86 -31.63 -3.14
C THR A 22 21.28 -30.22 -3.54
N ARG A 23 22.59 -29.93 -3.63
CA ARG A 23 23.12 -28.65 -4.13
C ARG A 23 22.74 -28.40 -5.59
N LEU A 24 22.87 -29.41 -6.44
CA LEU A 24 22.44 -29.37 -7.84
C LEU A 24 20.92 -29.12 -7.95
N TYR A 25 20.11 -29.71 -7.07
CA TYR A 25 18.67 -29.45 -7.02
C TYR A 25 18.34 -28.01 -6.56
N ARG A 26 18.94 -27.53 -5.47
CA ARG A 26 18.78 -26.15 -4.96
C ARG A 26 19.15 -25.11 -6.02
N THR A 27 20.22 -25.36 -6.79
CA THR A 27 20.64 -24.45 -7.85
C THR A 27 19.69 -24.43 -9.05
N LEU A 28 19.00 -25.53 -9.35
CA LEU A 28 17.90 -25.54 -10.33
C LEU A 28 16.64 -24.82 -9.82
N LEU A 29 16.31 -24.95 -8.53
CA LEU A 29 15.20 -24.21 -7.91
C LEU A 29 15.45 -22.70 -7.94
N ALA A 30 16.62 -22.24 -7.46
CA ALA A 30 16.98 -20.82 -7.45
C ALA A 30 16.98 -20.20 -8.87
N LEU A 31 17.48 -20.92 -9.88
CA LEU A 31 17.39 -20.48 -11.28
C LEU A 31 15.95 -20.36 -11.79
N HIS A 32 15.02 -21.20 -11.30
CA HIS A 32 13.61 -21.18 -11.66
C HIS A 32 12.84 -20.05 -10.95
N GLU A 33 13.05 -19.91 -9.63
CA GLU A 33 12.43 -18.89 -8.78
C GLU A 33 12.84 -17.48 -9.17
N GLU A 34 14.15 -17.25 -9.38
CA GLU A 34 14.69 -15.94 -9.79
C GLU A 34 14.45 -15.65 -11.28
N ARG A 35 13.88 -16.60 -12.04
CA ARG A 35 13.58 -16.52 -13.48
C ARG A 35 14.78 -16.05 -14.33
N LEU A 36 15.99 -16.44 -13.94
CA LEU A 36 17.21 -16.01 -14.59
C LEU A 36 17.34 -16.64 -15.99
N ALA A 37 17.89 -15.88 -16.93
CA ALA A 37 18.23 -16.43 -18.24
C ALA A 37 19.23 -17.58 -18.08
N LEU A 38 18.98 -18.71 -18.76
CA LEU A 38 19.74 -19.97 -18.68
C LEU A 38 21.11 -19.91 -19.39
N ASN A 39 21.86 -18.85 -19.12
CA ASN A 39 23.21 -18.60 -19.65
C ASN A 39 24.25 -19.17 -18.68
N ALA A 40 25.40 -19.62 -19.20
CA ALA A 40 26.48 -20.22 -18.42
C ALA A 40 26.91 -19.35 -17.21
N ASP A 41 27.01 -18.04 -17.39
CA ASP A 41 27.39 -17.09 -16.33
C ASP A 41 26.39 -17.05 -15.17
N ASN A 42 25.09 -17.11 -15.46
CA ASN A 42 24.04 -17.06 -14.44
C ASN A 42 23.98 -18.37 -13.66
N ILE A 43 24.07 -19.51 -14.36
CA ILE A 43 24.17 -20.85 -13.76
C ILE A 43 25.38 -20.90 -12.82
N THR A 44 26.52 -20.35 -13.25
CA THR A 44 27.75 -20.27 -12.43
C THR A 44 27.57 -19.41 -11.18
N LYS A 45 26.98 -18.22 -11.33
CA LYS A 45 26.75 -17.31 -10.19
C LYS A 45 25.82 -17.92 -9.14
N VAL A 46 24.71 -18.53 -9.55
CA VAL A 46 23.77 -19.19 -8.63
C VAL A 46 24.41 -20.42 -7.99
N TYR A 47 25.16 -21.21 -8.75
CA TYR A 47 25.90 -22.37 -8.24
C TYR A 47 26.96 -21.98 -7.20
N LEU A 48 27.82 -21.00 -7.50
CA LEU A 48 28.82 -20.49 -6.55
C LEU A 48 28.18 -19.84 -5.32
N ARG A 49 27.03 -19.15 -5.46
CA ARG A 49 26.28 -18.61 -4.33
C ARG A 49 25.86 -19.72 -3.37
N ILE A 50 25.22 -20.78 -3.87
CA ILE A 50 24.76 -21.90 -3.05
C ILE A 50 25.94 -22.73 -2.49
N CYS A 51 27.05 -22.87 -3.23
CA CYS A 51 28.30 -23.40 -2.66
C CYS A 51 28.78 -22.57 -1.47
N SER A 52 28.74 -21.24 -1.55
CA SER A 52 29.15 -20.36 -0.45
C SER A 52 28.19 -20.38 0.74
N GLU A 53 26.89 -20.60 0.50
CA GLU A 53 25.87 -20.81 1.54
C GLU A 53 26.11 -22.14 2.30
N ASP A 54 26.49 -23.20 1.59
CA ASP A 54 26.90 -24.50 2.16
C ASP A 54 28.33 -24.49 2.78
N GLY A 55 29.05 -23.34 2.76
CA GLY A 55 30.42 -23.22 3.26
C GLY A 55 31.51 -23.86 2.38
N PHE A 56 31.17 -24.26 1.15
CA PHE A 56 32.07 -24.90 0.20
C PHE A 56 32.80 -23.87 -0.67
N GLN A 57 34.13 -23.77 -0.52
CA GLN A 57 34.98 -22.92 -1.37
C GLN A 57 35.18 -23.57 -2.75
N GLY A 58 34.21 -23.37 -3.64
CA GLY A 58 34.16 -23.91 -5.00
C GLY A 58 35.12 -23.24 -6.00
N ASP A 59 36.37 -22.95 -5.61
CA ASP A 59 37.37 -22.25 -6.43
C ASP A 59 38.28 -23.19 -7.25
N SER A 60 37.91 -24.47 -7.38
CA SER A 60 38.62 -25.41 -8.25
C SER A 60 38.09 -25.35 -9.69
N GLU A 61 38.98 -25.17 -10.67
CA GLU A 61 38.66 -25.34 -12.10
C GLU A 61 38.16 -26.75 -12.44
N GLU A 62 38.34 -27.71 -11.52
CA GLU A 62 37.87 -29.10 -11.64
C GLU A 62 36.47 -29.34 -11.02
N ASP A 63 35.67 -28.30 -10.69
CA ASP A 63 34.32 -28.51 -10.15
C ASP A 63 33.40 -29.22 -11.16
N THR A 64 33.34 -30.54 -10.99
CA THR A 64 32.58 -31.41 -11.88
C THR A 64 31.07 -31.20 -11.76
N CYS A 65 30.56 -30.81 -10.60
CA CYS A 65 29.13 -30.57 -10.38
C CYS A 65 28.69 -29.28 -11.07
N GLY A 66 29.48 -28.21 -10.95
CA GLY A 66 29.28 -26.95 -11.66
C GLY A 66 29.34 -27.11 -13.19
N MET A 67 30.22 -27.96 -13.71
CA MET A 67 30.20 -28.35 -15.13
C MET A 67 28.96 -29.17 -15.50
N TRP A 68 28.60 -30.15 -14.67
CA TRP A 68 27.50 -31.09 -14.94
C TRP A 68 26.15 -30.37 -15.07
N ILE A 69 25.85 -29.41 -14.19
CA ILE A 69 24.60 -28.63 -14.27
C ILE A 69 24.56 -27.71 -15.50
N ARG A 70 25.70 -27.12 -15.90
CA ARG A 70 25.80 -26.35 -17.16
C ARG A 70 25.49 -27.25 -18.35
N CYS A 71 26.07 -28.46 -18.40
CA CYS A 71 25.77 -29.43 -19.45
C CYS A 71 24.28 -29.80 -19.48
N LEU A 72 23.69 -30.16 -18.33
CA LEU A 72 22.27 -30.52 -18.23
C LEU A 72 21.34 -29.41 -18.77
N ILE A 73 21.61 -28.15 -18.40
CA ILE A 73 20.77 -27.01 -18.79
C ILE A 73 20.94 -26.67 -20.28
N LEU A 74 22.18 -26.59 -20.77
CA LEU A 74 22.50 -26.18 -22.14
C LEU A 74 22.13 -27.23 -23.19
N MET A 75 22.02 -28.51 -22.82
CA MET A 75 21.62 -29.57 -23.74
C MET A 75 20.10 -29.62 -23.89
N ASP A 76 19.60 -29.49 -25.13
CA ASP A 76 18.19 -29.65 -25.51
C ASP A 76 17.25 -28.59 -24.88
N SER A 77 17.30 -27.36 -25.40
CA SER A 77 16.58 -26.18 -24.87
C SER A 77 15.05 -26.29 -24.86
N HIS A 78 14.47 -27.29 -25.52
CA HIS A 78 13.02 -27.50 -25.57
C HIS A 78 12.44 -28.17 -24.32
N ILE A 79 13.27 -28.85 -23.51
CA ILE A 79 12.83 -29.53 -22.29
C ILE A 79 13.21 -28.65 -21.08
N PRO A 80 12.29 -28.38 -20.14
CA PRO A 80 12.62 -27.66 -18.91
C PRO A 80 13.73 -28.35 -18.10
N PRO A 81 14.68 -27.61 -17.51
CA PRO A 81 15.86 -28.21 -16.89
C PRO A 81 15.54 -29.10 -15.69
N HIS A 82 14.48 -28.79 -14.92
CA HIS A 82 14.00 -29.67 -13.85
C HIS A 82 13.55 -31.05 -14.38
N LYS A 83 12.88 -31.13 -15.55
CA LYS A 83 12.46 -32.42 -16.12
C LYS A 83 13.67 -33.26 -16.55
N LYS A 84 14.72 -32.63 -17.08
CA LYS A 84 15.98 -33.32 -17.41
C LYS A 84 16.67 -33.85 -16.16
N PHE A 85 16.69 -33.06 -15.08
CA PHE A 85 17.29 -33.45 -13.81
C PHE A 85 16.63 -34.70 -13.25
N PHE A 86 15.30 -34.72 -13.15
CA PHE A 86 14.56 -35.89 -12.70
C PHE A 86 14.73 -37.10 -13.63
N GLN A 87 14.75 -36.92 -14.96
CA GLN A 87 15.04 -38.01 -15.90
C GLN A 87 16.43 -38.62 -15.73
N VAL A 88 17.44 -37.83 -15.31
CA VAL A 88 18.76 -38.40 -14.97
C VAL A 88 18.69 -39.17 -13.65
N LEU A 89 18.06 -38.62 -12.61
CA LEU A 89 17.98 -39.25 -11.29
C LEU A 89 17.17 -40.56 -11.31
N GLU A 90 16.02 -40.55 -11.98
CA GLU A 90 15.16 -41.72 -12.23
C GLU A 90 15.98 -42.83 -12.91
N LYS A 91 16.67 -42.53 -14.00
CA LYS A 91 17.53 -43.50 -14.71
C LYS A 91 18.81 -43.87 -13.93
N ALA A 92 19.23 -43.05 -12.98
CA ALA A 92 20.32 -43.36 -12.07
C ALA A 92 19.90 -44.25 -10.89
N ASN A 93 18.59 -44.46 -10.68
CA ASN A 93 18.00 -45.02 -9.46
C ASN A 93 18.40 -44.24 -8.19
N ILE A 94 18.47 -42.91 -8.29
CA ILE A 94 18.78 -42.02 -7.16
C ILE A 94 17.49 -41.35 -6.71
N GLN A 95 17.02 -41.70 -5.52
CA GLN A 95 15.90 -41.01 -4.87
C GLN A 95 16.40 -39.71 -4.25
N LEU A 96 15.74 -38.60 -4.60
CA LEU A 96 16.03 -37.30 -4.02
C LEU A 96 15.34 -37.23 -2.65
N VAL A 97 16.09 -37.50 -1.58
CA VAL A 97 15.59 -37.36 -0.21
C VAL A 97 15.46 -35.86 0.10
N THR A 98 14.28 -35.32 -0.16
CA THR A 98 13.77 -34.11 0.49
C THR A 98 13.26 -34.51 1.87
N ASP A 99 13.62 -33.76 2.92
CA ASP A 99 13.26 -34.08 4.33
C ASP A 99 11.73 -34.07 4.64
N ASP A 100 10.88 -33.84 3.62
CA ASP A 100 9.42 -33.84 3.69
C ASP A 100 8.81 -34.98 2.85
N SER A 101 9.01 -36.25 3.23
CA SER A 101 8.09 -37.35 2.84
C SER A 101 8.31 -38.62 3.67
N ASP A 102 7.26 -38.99 4.42
CA ASP A 102 7.15 -40.30 5.06
C ASP A 102 7.16 -41.47 4.05
N GLU A 103 7.58 -42.63 4.51
CA GLU A 103 7.58 -43.88 3.74
C GLU A 103 6.15 -44.39 3.45
N GLU A 104 5.77 -44.47 2.17
CA GLU A 104 4.69 -45.37 1.71
C GLU A 104 5.23 -46.33 0.64
N GLU A 105 5.36 -47.61 1.01
CA GLU A 105 5.59 -48.69 0.04
C GLU A 105 4.27 -49.12 -0.62
N SER A 106 4.27 -49.05 -1.95
CA SER A 106 3.47 -49.84 -2.90
C SER A 106 1.94 -49.87 -2.76
N GLU A 107 1.29 -49.20 -3.71
CA GLU A 107 -0.07 -49.55 -4.16
C GLU A 107 -0.05 -50.88 -4.95
N GLU A 108 -0.96 -51.80 -4.63
CA GLU A 108 -1.48 -52.75 -5.62
C GLU A 108 -2.91 -52.32 -5.97
N GLU A 109 -3.15 -52.01 -7.25
CA GLU A 109 -4.47 -51.66 -7.77
C GLU A 109 -5.47 -52.82 -7.61
N LYS A 110 -6.63 -52.55 -7.01
CA LYS A 110 -7.87 -53.25 -7.34
C LYS A 110 -9.06 -52.31 -7.33
N ASP A 111 -9.79 -52.32 -8.45
CA ASP A 111 -11.19 -51.92 -8.50
C ASP A 111 -12.00 -52.70 -7.44
N ASP A 112 -12.91 -52.04 -6.74
CA ASP A 112 -14.34 -52.42 -6.83
C ASP A 112 -15.27 -51.44 -6.09
N ASP A 113 -16.33 -51.10 -6.82
CA ASP A 113 -17.72 -50.78 -6.47
C ASP A 113 -18.14 -50.14 -5.11
N TYR A 114 -19.08 -49.21 -5.24
CA TYR A 114 -19.83 -48.60 -4.14
C TYR A 114 -20.92 -49.56 -3.62
N SER A 115 -20.68 -50.27 -2.51
CA SER A 115 -21.81 -50.78 -1.70
C SER A 115 -21.56 -50.92 -0.18
N ASP A 116 -22.40 -50.19 0.55
CA ASP A 116 -23.04 -50.58 1.81
C ASP A 116 -22.16 -51.03 3.01
N ILE A 117 -21.62 -50.07 3.76
CA ILE A 117 -21.10 -50.28 5.12
C ILE A 117 -22.04 -49.65 6.15
N HIS A 118 -23.21 -50.27 6.34
CA HIS A 118 -23.95 -50.15 7.59
C HIS A 118 -24.29 -51.52 8.21
N ALA A 119 -23.69 -51.74 9.39
CA ALA A 119 -24.18 -52.59 10.45
C ALA A 119 -24.36 -54.10 10.17
N ARG A 120 -23.25 -54.85 10.30
CA ARG A 120 -23.26 -56.09 11.13
C ARG A 120 -22.03 -56.18 12.03
N ARG A 121 -22.19 -55.62 13.23
CA ARG A 121 -21.28 -55.76 14.36
C ARG A 121 -21.66 -57.04 15.13
N GLU A 122 -21.43 -58.21 14.53
CA GLU A 122 -21.57 -59.50 15.22
C GLU A 122 -20.27 -59.86 15.96
N GLY A 123 -20.41 -60.48 17.13
CA GLY A 123 -19.40 -60.43 18.18
C GLY A 123 -18.16 -61.28 17.91
N ASP A 124 -17.04 -60.60 17.65
CA ASP A 124 -15.71 -61.20 17.75
C ASP A 124 -15.36 -61.37 19.25
N SER A 125 -15.77 -62.51 19.81
CA SER A 125 -15.63 -62.81 21.23
C SER A 125 -14.17 -62.74 21.69
N ILE A 126 -13.94 -62.21 22.88
CA ILE A 126 -12.62 -62.11 23.52
C ILE A 126 -12.07 -63.51 23.92
N GLU A 127 -12.85 -64.57 23.73
CA GLU A 127 -12.55 -65.92 24.19
C GLU A 127 -11.99 -66.89 23.12
N SER A 128 -11.94 -66.51 21.84
CA SER A 128 -11.30 -67.34 20.80
C SER A 128 -9.77 -67.31 20.92
N VAL A 129 -9.22 -68.28 21.66
CA VAL A 129 -7.80 -68.63 21.60
C VAL A 129 -7.59 -69.48 20.35
N ASP A 130 -6.78 -68.99 19.42
CA ASP A 130 -6.36 -69.77 18.27
C ASP A 130 -5.36 -70.85 18.71
N GLU A 131 -5.80 -72.11 18.72
CA GLU A 131 -4.98 -73.26 19.08
C GLU A 131 -3.88 -73.57 18.05
N GLN A 132 -3.87 -72.90 16.89
CA GLN A 132 -2.82 -72.99 15.88
C GLN A 132 -1.73 -71.90 16.00
N ASP A 133 -1.80 -70.96 16.95
CA ASP A 133 -0.75 -69.96 17.15
C ASP A 133 0.62 -70.63 17.45
N PRO A 134 1.68 -70.39 16.66
CA PRO A 134 3.00 -70.96 16.90
C PRO A 134 3.56 -70.63 18.30
N ARG A 135 3.15 -69.52 18.92
CA ARG A 135 3.53 -69.15 20.30
C ARG A 135 2.82 -70.03 21.34
N TRP A 136 1.56 -70.42 21.10
CA TRP A 136 0.85 -71.41 21.91
C TRP A 136 1.60 -72.74 21.87
N LEU A 137 1.89 -73.23 20.66
CA LEU A 137 2.57 -74.51 20.44
C LEU A 137 3.97 -74.53 21.07
N GLN A 138 4.72 -73.42 20.99
CA GLN A 138 6.02 -73.28 21.63
C GLN A 138 5.93 -73.26 23.16
N ALA A 139 4.93 -72.59 23.75
CA ALA A 139 4.73 -72.56 25.19
C ALA A 139 4.45 -73.96 25.76
N VAL A 140 3.55 -74.73 25.13
CA VAL A 140 3.19 -76.08 25.59
C VAL A 140 4.29 -77.11 25.35
N ALA A 141 5.11 -76.93 24.30
CA ALA A 141 6.30 -77.76 24.09
C ALA A 141 7.36 -77.55 25.21
N LEU A 142 7.57 -76.30 25.65
CA LEU A 142 8.49 -75.99 26.75
C LEU A 142 7.97 -76.51 28.10
N ASP A 143 6.65 -76.43 28.33
CA ASP A 143 5.98 -76.93 29.53
C ASP A 143 6.12 -78.46 29.66
N HIS A 144 5.92 -79.20 28.57
CA HIS A 144 6.13 -80.65 28.52
C HIS A 144 7.59 -81.07 28.81
N PHE A 145 8.57 -80.25 28.45
CA PHE A 145 9.99 -80.51 28.75
C PHE A 145 10.33 -80.28 30.23
N ARG A 146 9.83 -79.18 30.83
CA ARG A 146 9.98 -78.92 32.27
C ARG A 146 9.31 -80.01 33.11
N LEU A 147 8.06 -80.36 32.79
CA LEU A 147 7.31 -81.41 33.50
C LEU A 147 8.00 -82.77 33.43
N LYS A 148 8.54 -83.18 32.27
CA LYS A 148 9.35 -84.42 32.17
C LYS A 148 10.60 -84.39 33.06
N SER A 149 11.26 -83.22 33.18
CA SER A 149 12.47 -83.09 34.01
C SER A 149 12.18 -83.20 35.51
N GLN A 150 11.08 -82.61 36.00
CA GLN A 150 10.67 -82.70 37.41
C GLN A 150 10.07 -84.07 37.77
N ALA A 151 9.31 -84.69 36.87
CA ALA A 151 8.81 -86.05 37.09
C ALA A 151 9.97 -87.06 37.22
N LEU A 152 11.02 -86.92 36.40
CA LEU A 152 12.22 -87.75 36.50
C LEU A 152 13.05 -87.48 37.78
N SER A 153 13.05 -86.27 38.34
CA SER A 153 13.73 -86.01 39.62
C SER A 153 12.98 -86.66 40.79
N LEU A 154 11.66 -86.51 40.86
CA LEU A 154 10.83 -87.13 41.92
C LEU A 154 10.80 -88.66 41.82
N TRP A 155 10.85 -89.23 40.61
CA TRP A 155 11.00 -90.69 40.44
C TRP A 155 12.38 -91.18 40.92
N ARG A 156 13.45 -90.43 40.67
CA ARG A 156 14.80 -90.76 41.18
C ARG A 156 14.95 -90.61 42.70
N GLU A 157 14.16 -89.75 43.34
CA GLU A 157 14.12 -89.65 44.81
C GLU A 157 13.30 -90.79 45.44
N THR A 158 12.18 -91.17 44.83
CA THR A 158 11.32 -92.24 45.37
C THR A 158 11.88 -93.65 45.18
N VAL A 159 12.65 -93.91 44.11
CA VAL A 159 13.33 -95.22 43.89
C VAL A 159 14.57 -95.40 44.79
N LYS A 160 15.06 -94.36 45.47
CA LYS A 160 16.25 -94.42 46.34
C LYS A 160 15.98 -94.74 47.82
N GLN A 161 14.74 -95.00 48.21
CA GLN A 161 14.45 -95.50 49.56
C GLN A 161 14.63 -97.02 49.62
N PRO A 162 15.52 -97.57 50.48
CA PRO A 162 15.76 -99.00 50.55
C PRO A 162 14.58 -99.72 51.21
N SER A 163 13.98 -100.68 50.50
CA SER A 163 12.98 -101.59 51.07
C SER A 163 13.67 -102.62 51.97
N VAL A 164 13.86 -102.26 53.23
CA VAL A 164 14.34 -103.18 54.27
C VAL A 164 13.18 -104.08 54.70
N ASN A 165 13.23 -105.37 54.32
CA ASN A 165 12.92 -106.53 55.16
C ASN A 165 12.95 -107.84 54.36
N ASP A 166 14.15 -108.39 54.18
CA ASP A 166 14.29 -109.85 54.26
C ASP A 166 14.03 -110.27 55.71
N LEU A 167 12.99 -111.07 55.96
CA LEU A 167 12.95 -111.95 57.13
C LEU A 167 12.05 -113.17 56.91
N VAL A 168 12.64 -114.21 56.31
CA VAL A 168 12.07 -115.55 56.31
C VAL A 168 12.11 -116.09 57.74
N VAL A 169 10.96 -116.45 58.31
CA VAL A 169 10.89 -117.18 59.59
C VAL A 169 10.24 -118.54 59.35
N HIS A 170 11.10 -119.57 59.32
CA HIS A 170 10.67 -120.97 59.39
C HIS A 170 10.00 -121.27 60.74
N ILE A 171 8.92 -122.05 60.72
CA ILE A 171 8.40 -122.74 61.90
C ILE A 171 8.21 -124.21 61.54
N GLU A 172 9.15 -125.05 61.99
CA GLU A 172 9.07 -126.52 61.90
C GLU A 172 8.26 -127.11 63.08
N PRO A 173 7.65 -128.29 62.92
CA PRO A 173 6.86 -128.96 63.97
C PRO A 173 7.69 -129.93 64.82
N PRO A 174 7.33 -130.18 66.09
CA PRO A 174 7.91 -131.26 66.88
C PRO A 174 7.17 -132.60 66.65
N HIS A 175 7.93 -133.65 66.33
CA HIS A 175 7.49 -135.04 66.34
C HIS A 175 7.72 -135.71 67.71
N GLY A 176 6.76 -136.55 68.13
CA GLY A 176 6.98 -137.88 68.68
C GLY A 176 7.69 -138.07 70.04
N VAL A 177 6.97 -138.70 70.98
CA VAL A 177 7.54 -139.68 71.94
C VAL A 177 6.61 -140.91 71.95
N HIS A 178 7.21 -142.09 72.09
CA HIS A 178 6.58 -143.42 71.94
C HIS A 178 6.84 -144.27 73.18
N GLY A 179 5.97 -145.25 73.46
CA GLY A 179 6.08 -146.22 74.56
C GLY A 179 5.49 -145.72 75.90
N GLY A 180 4.95 -146.59 76.75
CA GLY A 180 4.82 -148.06 76.67
C GLY A 180 4.87 -148.67 78.07
N GLY A 181 4.26 -149.85 78.26
CA GLY A 181 4.35 -150.61 79.51
C GLY A 181 3.02 -150.76 80.25
N GLN A 182 2.72 -152.00 80.62
CA GLN A 182 1.75 -152.35 81.65
C GLN A 182 2.37 -152.05 83.02
N ASP A 183 1.55 -151.72 84.02
CA ASP A 183 1.35 -152.59 85.20
C ASP A 183 0.28 -151.99 86.13
N GLU A 184 -0.34 -152.86 86.92
CA GLU A 184 -1.41 -152.53 87.85
C GLU A 184 -0.84 -151.90 89.13
N GLU A 185 -1.26 -150.69 89.50
CA GLU A 185 -1.18 -150.24 90.90
C GLU A 185 -2.26 -149.19 91.19
N GLU A 186 -3.00 -149.41 92.29
CA GLU A 186 -4.22 -148.70 92.66
C GLU A 186 -3.90 -147.35 93.34
N TYR A 187 -3.79 -146.27 92.55
CA TYR A 187 -3.56 -144.91 93.08
C TYR A 187 -4.86 -144.14 93.34
N SER A 188 -4.94 -143.55 94.53
CA SER A 188 -6.14 -142.92 95.09
C SER A 188 -6.65 -141.68 94.32
N VAL A 189 -7.99 -141.57 94.27
CA VAL A 189 -8.78 -140.55 93.52
C VAL A 189 -8.34 -139.09 93.78
N GLU A 190 -7.83 -138.77 94.97
CA GLU A 190 -7.43 -137.40 95.33
C GLU A 190 -6.24 -136.88 94.49
N LYS A 191 -5.31 -137.74 94.07
CA LYS A 191 -4.16 -137.31 93.24
C LYS A 191 -4.49 -137.04 91.78
N LEU A 192 -5.58 -137.62 91.26
CA LEU A 192 -6.03 -137.36 89.89
C LEU A 192 -6.62 -135.95 89.76
N ALA A 193 -7.37 -135.49 90.75
CA ALA A 193 -7.96 -134.15 90.78
C ALA A 193 -6.90 -133.03 90.84
N GLU A 194 -5.80 -133.22 91.58
CA GLU A 194 -4.68 -132.27 91.63
C GLU A 194 -3.95 -132.16 90.28
N LEU A 195 -3.77 -133.28 89.56
CA LEU A 195 -3.16 -133.30 88.24
C LEU A 195 -4.06 -132.64 87.16
N GLU A 196 -5.38 -132.83 87.23
CA GLU A 196 -6.33 -132.17 86.33
C GLU A 196 -6.34 -130.63 86.53
N ALA A 197 -6.34 -130.16 87.78
CA ALA A 197 -6.33 -128.73 88.08
C ALA A 197 -5.05 -128.03 87.57
N VAL A 198 -3.89 -128.69 87.64
CA VAL A 198 -2.63 -128.20 87.08
C VAL A 198 -2.65 -128.19 85.54
N ALA A 199 -3.22 -129.22 84.91
CA ALA A 199 -3.36 -129.29 83.47
C ALA A 199 -4.25 -128.17 82.91
N ASP A 200 -5.35 -127.85 83.59
CA ASP A 200 -6.26 -126.78 83.16
C ASP A 200 -5.67 -125.38 83.39
N GLN A 201 -4.91 -125.13 84.47
CA GLN A 201 -4.14 -123.88 84.58
C GLN A 201 -3.14 -123.70 83.43
N PHE A 202 -2.50 -124.78 82.98
CA PHE A 202 -1.55 -124.73 81.86
C PHE A 202 -2.23 -124.47 80.52
N ARG A 203 -3.42 -125.06 80.29
CA ARG A 203 -4.28 -124.77 79.13
C ARG A 203 -4.72 -123.31 79.10
N ASP A 204 -5.19 -122.79 80.24
CA ASP A 204 -5.65 -121.41 80.36
C ASP A 204 -4.53 -120.38 80.13
N GLY A 205 -3.33 -120.64 80.67
CA GLY A 205 -2.16 -119.79 80.47
C GLY A 205 -1.69 -119.75 79.01
N THR A 206 -1.62 -120.93 78.36
CA THR A 206 -1.18 -121.03 76.95
C THR A 206 -2.23 -120.50 75.97
N LEU A 207 -3.52 -120.65 76.24
CA LEU A 207 -4.60 -120.04 75.45
C LEU A 207 -4.58 -118.51 75.55
N LYS A 208 -4.39 -117.95 76.76
CA LYS A 208 -4.26 -116.49 76.96
C LYS A 208 -3.04 -115.93 76.22
N GLN A 209 -1.90 -116.62 76.26
CA GLN A 209 -0.72 -116.22 75.49
C GLN A 209 -0.94 -116.28 73.96
N LYS A 210 -1.55 -117.36 73.44
CA LYS A 210 -1.88 -117.48 72.00
C LYS A 210 -2.90 -116.43 71.54
N ALA A 211 -3.90 -116.12 72.35
CA ALA A 211 -4.84 -115.03 72.06
C ALA A 211 -4.11 -113.68 72.01
N LEU A 212 -3.22 -113.39 72.98
CA LEU A 212 -2.45 -112.15 73.00
C LEU A 212 -1.43 -112.04 71.85
N SER A 213 -0.80 -113.14 71.43
CA SER A 213 0.09 -113.12 70.26
C SER A 213 -0.69 -112.92 68.96
N HIS A 214 -1.83 -113.60 68.80
CA HIS A 214 -2.73 -113.39 67.67
C HIS A 214 -3.25 -111.95 67.59
N TRP A 215 -3.70 -111.38 68.72
CA TRP A 215 -4.09 -109.97 68.79
C TRP A 215 -2.94 -109.03 68.42
N ARG A 216 -1.72 -109.28 68.89
CA ARG A 216 -0.54 -108.47 68.51
C ARG A 216 -0.28 -108.52 67.00
N VAL A 217 -0.33 -109.71 66.39
CA VAL A 217 -0.17 -109.88 64.92
C VAL A 217 -1.27 -109.13 64.17
N VAL A 218 -2.54 -109.35 64.51
CA VAL A 218 -3.68 -108.65 63.87
C VAL A 218 -3.58 -107.13 64.03
N THR A 219 -3.17 -106.61 65.20
CA THR A 219 -2.95 -105.16 65.36
C THR A 219 -1.76 -104.66 64.55
N ALA A 220 -0.69 -105.44 64.38
CA ALA A 220 0.45 -105.06 63.55
C ALA A 220 0.06 -105.01 62.06
N GLU A 221 -0.68 -106.01 61.58
CA GLU A 221 -1.23 -106.04 60.22
C GLU A 221 -2.19 -104.85 59.98
N TYR A 222 -3.07 -104.53 60.93
CA TYR A 222 -3.97 -103.38 60.84
C TYR A 222 -3.20 -102.07 60.75
N MET A 223 -2.19 -101.86 61.62
CA MET A 223 -1.32 -100.68 61.59
C MET A 223 -0.49 -100.60 60.30
N GLU A 224 -0.14 -101.72 59.68
CA GLU A 224 0.53 -101.72 58.38
C GLU A 224 -0.42 -101.36 57.24
N GLN A 225 -1.65 -101.89 57.25
CA GLN A 225 -2.69 -101.50 56.30
C GLN A 225 -3.03 -100.01 56.43
N GLU A 226 -3.09 -99.47 57.65
CA GLU A 226 -3.30 -98.05 57.92
C GLU A 226 -2.15 -97.18 57.37
N ARG A 227 -0.88 -97.57 57.60
CA ARG A 227 0.30 -96.91 56.98
C ARG A 227 0.27 -96.94 55.45
N ARG A 228 -0.13 -98.07 54.86
CA ARG A 228 -0.29 -98.20 53.40
C ARG A 228 -1.40 -97.26 52.89
N ALA A 229 -2.56 -97.23 53.56
CA ALA A 229 -3.66 -96.33 53.24
C ALA A 229 -3.26 -94.85 53.35
N ASP A 230 -2.54 -94.45 54.41
CA ASP A 230 -2.02 -93.10 54.57
C ASP A 230 -0.97 -92.73 53.52
N SER A 231 -0.10 -93.65 53.13
CA SER A 231 0.84 -93.43 52.01
C SER A 231 0.10 -93.19 50.69
N PHE A 232 -1.02 -93.86 50.46
CA PHE A 232 -1.86 -93.70 49.27
C PHE A 232 -2.63 -92.38 49.29
N ARG A 233 -3.21 -92.01 50.45
CA ARG A 233 -3.82 -90.69 50.68
C ARG A 233 -2.83 -89.57 50.39
N ARG A 234 -1.64 -89.60 51.00
CA ARG A 234 -0.59 -88.59 50.78
C ARG A 234 -0.19 -88.46 49.31
N LYS A 235 0.00 -89.59 48.59
CA LYS A 235 0.27 -89.55 47.14
C LYS A 235 -0.85 -88.86 46.37
N LYS A 236 -2.09 -89.29 46.60
CA LYS A 236 -3.28 -88.71 45.95
C LYS A 236 -3.47 -87.23 46.30
N ASP A 237 -3.19 -86.83 47.52
CA ASP A 237 -3.22 -85.43 47.96
C ASP A 237 -2.12 -84.61 47.27
N THR A 238 -0.89 -85.14 47.13
CA THR A 238 0.17 -84.47 46.36
C THR A 238 -0.17 -84.36 44.86
N GLU A 239 -0.79 -85.37 44.25
CA GLU A 239 -1.27 -85.33 42.87
C GLU A 239 -2.40 -84.30 42.70
N ASN A 240 -3.35 -84.25 43.64
CA ASN A 240 -4.43 -83.25 43.69
C ASN A 240 -3.92 -81.83 43.92
N VAL A 241 -2.83 -81.64 44.68
CA VAL A 241 -2.18 -80.34 44.85
C VAL A 241 -1.44 -79.95 43.58
N LEU A 242 -0.56 -80.81 43.04
CA LEU A 242 0.21 -80.50 41.83
C LEU A 242 -0.70 -80.17 40.63
N SER A 243 -1.79 -80.92 40.43
CA SER A 243 -2.77 -80.61 39.38
C SER A 243 -3.43 -79.24 39.57
N LYS A 244 -3.79 -78.84 40.79
CA LYS A 244 -4.30 -77.48 41.08
C LYS A 244 -3.27 -76.38 40.83
N TRP A 245 -2.00 -76.60 41.16
CA TRP A 245 -0.94 -75.63 40.89
C TRP A 245 -0.68 -75.48 39.39
N VAL A 246 -0.65 -76.58 38.62
CA VAL A 246 -0.53 -76.54 37.16
C VAL A 246 -1.71 -75.81 36.51
N LEU A 247 -2.94 -75.99 37.02
CA LEU A 247 -4.10 -75.23 36.54
C LEU A 247 -3.95 -73.72 36.85
N ALA A 248 -3.53 -73.36 38.06
CA ALA A 248 -3.33 -71.96 38.44
C ALA A 248 -2.22 -71.25 37.61
N GLU A 249 -1.09 -71.92 37.35
CA GLU A 249 -0.04 -71.36 36.49
C GLU A 249 -0.53 -71.18 35.03
N ARG A 250 -1.31 -72.13 34.51
CA ARG A 250 -1.94 -72.02 33.18
C ARG A 250 -2.95 -70.89 33.12
N GLU A 251 -3.76 -70.69 34.16
CA GLU A 251 -4.69 -69.56 34.25
C GLU A 251 -3.95 -68.21 34.22
N VAL A 252 -2.82 -68.08 34.94
CA VAL A 252 -2.00 -66.86 34.91
C VAL A 252 -1.45 -66.58 33.50
N VAL A 253 -0.92 -67.59 32.80
CA VAL A 253 -0.42 -67.44 31.42
C VAL A 253 -1.56 -67.10 30.45
N LEU A 254 -2.72 -67.76 30.57
CA LEU A 254 -3.90 -67.47 29.75
C LEU A 254 -4.43 -66.04 29.97
N VAL A 255 -4.43 -65.54 31.20
CA VAL A 255 -4.76 -64.14 31.50
C VAL A 255 -3.74 -63.19 30.86
N GLN A 256 -2.44 -63.47 30.95
CA GLN A 256 -1.41 -62.67 30.29
C GLN A 256 -1.62 -62.61 28.78
N VAL A 257 -1.79 -63.75 28.10
CA VAL A 257 -2.05 -63.81 26.65
C VAL A 257 -3.35 -63.08 26.28
N ARG A 258 -4.44 -63.26 27.03
CA ARG A 258 -5.71 -62.53 26.81
C ARG A 258 -5.53 -61.02 26.95
N THR A 259 -4.81 -60.55 27.99
CA THR A 259 -4.57 -59.11 28.17
C THR A 259 -3.65 -58.53 27.09
N ALA A 260 -2.64 -59.27 26.64
CA ALA A 260 -1.77 -58.86 25.53
C ALA A 260 -2.55 -58.76 24.21
N ASN A 261 -3.37 -59.76 23.89
CA ASN A 261 -4.20 -59.77 22.68
C ASN A 261 -5.28 -58.67 22.72
N ALA A 262 -5.89 -58.42 23.88
CA ALA A 262 -6.81 -57.30 24.07
C ALA A 262 -6.12 -55.94 23.91
N ALA A 263 -4.91 -55.78 24.46
CA ALA A 263 -4.10 -54.57 24.29
C ALA A 263 -3.68 -54.37 22.82
N GLN A 264 -3.33 -55.43 22.09
CA GLN A 264 -3.02 -55.36 20.66
C GLN A 264 -4.26 -54.97 19.84
N LYS A 265 -5.43 -55.63 20.06
CA LYS A 265 -6.70 -55.23 19.40
C LYS A 265 -7.05 -53.77 19.70
N ALA A 266 -6.82 -53.28 20.92
CA ALA A 266 -7.02 -51.89 21.30
C ALA A 266 -6.05 -50.94 20.56
N LEU A 267 -4.75 -51.25 20.51
CA LEU A 267 -3.74 -50.47 19.78
C LEU A 267 -4.02 -50.42 18.27
N ASP A 268 -4.44 -51.53 17.67
CA ASP A 268 -4.80 -51.58 16.25
C ASP A 268 -6.08 -50.78 15.96
N SER A 269 -7.06 -50.82 16.87
CA SER A 269 -8.26 -49.98 16.75
C SER A 269 -7.94 -48.48 16.90
N TRP A 270 -7.03 -48.13 17.81
CA TRP A 270 -6.56 -46.76 18.01
C TRP A 270 -5.77 -46.27 16.79
N ARG A 271 -4.88 -47.09 16.23
CA ARG A 271 -4.13 -46.80 14.99
C ARG A 271 -5.05 -46.55 13.79
N ARG A 272 -6.16 -47.29 13.66
CA ARG A 272 -7.18 -47.01 12.62
C ARG A 272 -7.86 -45.67 12.86
N GLN A 273 -8.33 -45.42 14.08
CA GLN A 273 -8.95 -44.14 14.46
C GLN A 273 -8.02 -42.94 14.25
N THR A 274 -6.72 -43.05 14.56
CA THR A 274 -5.75 -41.97 14.29
C THR A 274 -5.55 -41.75 12.79
N LYS A 275 -5.53 -42.80 11.96
CA LYS A 275 -5.46 -42.66 10.50
C LYS A 275 -6.73 -42.02 9.93
N GLU A 276 -7.90 -42.42 10.40
CA GLU A 276 -9.19 -41.83 10.03
C GLU A 276 -9.26 -40.33 10.39
N LEU A 277 -8.78 -39.96 11.59
CA LEU A 277 -8.69 -38.55 12.00
C LEU A 277 -7.70 -37.76 11.13
N GLN A 278 -6.50 -38.29 10.87
CA GLN A 278 -5.53 -37.64 9.97
C GLN A 278 -6.07 -37.44 8.54
N GLN A 279 -6.86 -38.39 8.03
CA GLN A 279 -7.54 -38.25 6.74
C GLN A 279 -8.62 -37.15 6.80
N GLN A 280 -9.39 -37.07 7.88
CA GLN A 280 -10.38 -36.01 8.08
C GLN A 280 -9.74 -34.63 8.24
N GLU A 281 -8.59 -34.52 8.93
CA GLU A 281 -7.80 -33.29 9.04
C GLU A 281 -7.30 -32.84 7.66
N LYS A 282 -6.66 -33.73 6.88
CA LYS A 282 -6.24 -33.43 5.50
C LYS A 282 -7.41 -32.93 4.62
N ILE A 283 -8.59 -33.54 4.73
CA ILE A 283 -9.80 -33.11 4.00
C ILE A 283 -10.27 -31.72 4.50
N ALA A 284 -10.21 -31.47 5.82
CA ALA A 284 -10.60 -30.19 6.41
C ALA A 284 -9.64 -29.05 6.00
N ASP A 285 -8.34 -29.31 5.93
CA ASP A 285 -7.32 -28.35 5.48
C ASP A 285 -7.53 -27.98 4.00
N VAL A 286 -7.70 -28.96 3.11
CA VAL A 286 -8.01 -28.71 1.68
C VAL A 286 -9.33 -27.94 1.53
N ALA A 287 -10.34 -28.22 2.36
CA ALA A 287 -11.57 -27.46 2.38
C ALA A 287 -11.35 -26.01 2.87
N ALA A 288 -10.55 -25.82 3.92
CA ALA A 288 -10.21 -24.51 4.47
C ALA A 288 -9.45 -23.65 3.44
N GLU A 289 -8.46 -24.21 2.73
CA GLU A 289 -7.76 -23.56 1.63
C GLU A 289 -8.72 -23.15 0.50
N TYR A 290 -9.62 -24.06 0.09
CA TYR A 290 -10.64 -23.76 -0.92
C TYR A 290 -11.57 -22.62 -0.51
N PHE A 291 -12.06 -22.61 0.75
CA PHE A 291 -12.92 -21.54 1.25
C PHE A 291 -12.18 -20.22 1.44
N ALA A 292 -10.93 -20.25 1.91
CA ALA A 292 -10.07 -19.07 2.01
C ALA A 292 -9.78 -18.46 0.64
N GLY A 293 -9.41 -19.28 -0.34
CA GLY A 293 -9.22 -18.87 -1.73
C GLY A 293 -10.50 -18.29 -2.34
N ARG A 294 -11.65 -18.97 -2.18
CA ARG A 294 -12.95 -18.49 -2.65
C ARG A 294 -13.33 -17.14 -2.03
N HIS A 295 -13.12 -16.96 -0.73
CA HIS A 295 -13.39 -15.70 -0.04
C HIS A 295 -12.45 -14.59 -0.53
N ALA A 296 -11.16 -14.87 -0.73
CA ALA A 296 -10.21 -13.93 -1.29
C ALA A 296 -10.60 -13.52 -2.73
N PHE A 297 -11.01 -14.45 -3.59
CA PHE A 297 -11.53 -14.14 -4.92
C PHE A 297 -12.83 -13.31 -4.88
N GLN A 298 -13.74 -13.60 -3.95
CA GLN A 298 -14.96 -12.79 -3.76
C GLN A 298 -14.63 -11.37 -3.29
N ALA A 299 -13.70 -11.21 -2.35
CA ALA A 299 -13.24 -9.90 -1.88
C ALA A 299 -12.49 -9.11 -2.97
N MET A 300 -11.66 -9.76 -3.78
CA MET A 300 -11.02 -9.14 -4.95
C MET A 300 -12.05 -8.74 -6.01
N ARG A 301 -13.08 -9.57 -6.25
CA ARG A 301 -14.17 -9.26 -7.17
C ARG A 301 -15.00 -8.06 -6.68
N GLY A 302 -15.35 -8.00 -5.39
CA GLY A 302 -16.02 -6.86 -4.79
C GLY A 302 -15.21 -5.56 -4.98
N LYS A 303 -13.93 -5.56 -4.58
CA LYS A 303 -13.03 -4.41 -4.79
C LYS A 303 -12.84 -4.03 -6.26
N ALA A 304 -12.91 -4.99 -7.19
CA ALA A 304 -12.86 -4.70 -8.62
C ALA A 304 -14.16 -4.06 -9.12
N GLN A 305 -15.32 -4.46 -8.58
CA GLN A 305 -16.61 -3.83 -8.88
C GLN A 305 -16.68 -2.42 -8.28
N GLU A 306 -16.30 -2.23 -7.02
CA GLU A 306 -16.19 -0.91 -6.37
C GLU A 306 -15.29 0.05 -7.17
N ARG A 307 -14.15 -0.42 -7.68
CA ARG A 307 -13.27 0.39 -8.56
C ARG A 307 -13.91 0.71 -9.90
N LEU A 308 -14.70 -0.19 -10.49
CA LEU A 308 -15.41 0.09 -11.74
C LEU A 308 -16.55 1.10 -11.51
N GLU A 309 -17.23 1.04 -10.38
CA GLU A 309 -18.25 2.01 -9.97
C GLU A 309 -17.62 3.39 -9.72
N GLN A 310 -16.52 3.46 -8.96
CA GLN A 310 -15.72 4.70 -8.78
C GLN A 310 -15.28 5.30 -10.13
N LEU A 311 -14.77 4.49 -11.07
CA LEU A 311 -14.38 4.97 -12.40
C LEU A 311 -15.59 5.44 -13.24
N GLN A 312 -16.80 4.90 -13.00
CA GLN A 312 -18.03 5.39 -13.63
C GLN A 312 -18.46 6.73 -13.03
N GLU A 313 -18.47 6.84 -11.69
CA GLU A 313 -18.77 8.09 -10.98
C GLU A 313 -17.79 9.21 -11.36
N GLU A 314 -16.48 8.93 -11.42
CA GLU A 314 -15.47 9.87 -11.91
C GLU A 314 -15.72 10.30 -13.35
N GLN A 315 -16.13 9.39 -14.24
CA GLN A 315 -16.50 9.74 -15.61
C GLN A 315 -17.76 10.59 -15.67
N GLU A 316 -18.78 10.31 -14.86
CA GLU A 316 -20.00 11.11 -14.80
C GLU A 316 -19.75 12.50 -14.21
N PHE A 317 -18.96 12.59 -13.14
CA PHE A 317 -18.49 13.85 -12.57
C PHE A 317 -17.68 14.67 -13.59
N ASN A 318 -16.76 14.05 -14.31
CA ASN A 318 -16.00 14.73 -15.36
C ASN A 318 -16.88 15.19 -16.53
N LYS A 319 -17.86 14.39 -16.96
CA LYS A 319 -18.87 14.79 -17.97
C LYS A 319 -19.73 15.96 -17.47
N ALA A 320 -20.15 15.95 -16.20
CA ALA A 320 -20.90 17.04 -15.58
C ALA A 320 -20.07 18.32 -15.48
N ARG A 321 -18.80 18.22 -15.05
CA ARG A 321 -17.83 19.32 -15.02
C ARG A 321 -17.59 19.90 -16.41
N GLN A 322 -17.42 19.07 -17.44
CA GLN A 322 -17.29 19.53 -18.83
C GLN A 322 -18.54 20.29 -19.29
N ARG A 323 -19.74 19.76 -19.07
CA ARG A 323 -21.00 20.45 -19.39
C ARG A 323 -21.11 21.81 -18.69
N TYR A 324 -20.80 21.86 -17.39
CA TYR A 324 -20.79 23.10 -16.61
C TYR A 324 -19.78 24.12 -17.14
N LEU A 325 -18.55 23.71 -17.44
CA LEU A 325 -17.52 24.61 -17.99
C LEU A 325 -17.90 25.13 -19.39
N ILE A 326 -18.45 24.27 -20.26
CA ILE A 326 -18.97 24.67 -21.57
C ILE A 326 -20.08 25.71 -21.39
N GLN A 327 -21.06 25.45 -20.52
CA GLN A 327 -22.16 26.38 -20.26
C GLN A 327 -21.65 27.73 -19.71
N LYS A 328 -20.73 27.71 -18.73
CA LYS A 328 -20.14 28.90 -18.11
C LYS A 328 -19.37 29.75 -19.14
N TYR A 329 -18.48 29.15 -19.91
CA TYR A 329 -17.69 29.92 -20.88
C TYR A 329 -18.50 30.34 -22.11
N LEU A 330 -19.51 29.57 -22.51
CA LEU A 330 -20.43 29.95 -23.57
C LEU A 330 -21.31 31.14 -23.15
N SER A 331 -21.78 31.22 -21.90
CA SER A 331 -22.51 32.41 -21.43
C SER A 331 -21.63 33.66 -21.40
N ILE A 332 -20.41 33.56 -20.86
CA ILE A 332 -19.43 34.67 -20.86
C ILE A 332 -19.08 35.11 -22.29
N TRP A 333 -18.94 34.16 -23.21
CA TRP A 333 -18.68 34.47 -24.63
C TRP A 333 -19.86 35.16 -25.29
N LEU A 334 -21.10 34.71 -25.06
CA LEU A 334 -22.30 35.37 -25.56
C LEU A 334 -22.45 36.79 -25.01
N GLU A 335 -22.20 37.00 -23.71
CA GLU A 335 -22.20 38.33 -23.09
C GLU A 335 -21.17 39.27 -23.74
N ARG A 336 -19.93 38.80 -23.96
CA ARG A 336 -18.89 39.56 -24.67
C ARG A 336 -19.23 39.83 -26.15
N VAL A 337 -19.91 38.90 -26.83
CA VAL A 337 -20.41 39.11 -28.20
C VAL A 337 -21.53 40.16 -28.23
N GLU A 338 -22.46 40.13 -27.27
CA GLU A 338 -23.48 41.17 -27.13
C GLU A 338 -22.88 42.55 -26.79
N GLN A 339 -21.89 42.61 -25.91
CA GLN A 339 -21.17 43.85 -25.57
C GLN A 339 -20.51 44.44 -26.82
N ARG A 340 -19.76 43.65 -27.59
CA ARG A 340 -19.15 44.08 -28.86
C ARG A 340 -20.19 44.50 -29.90
N ALA A 341 -21.36 43.86 -29.95
CA ALA A 341 -22.45 44.29 -30.82
C ALA A 341 -23.01 45.66 -30.39
N LYS A 342 -23.21 45.88 -29.08
CA LYS A 342 -23.63 47.18 -28.50
C LYS A 342 -22.57 48.26 -28.77
N GLU A 343 -21.29 47.99 -28.53
CA GLU A 343 -20.17 48.88 -28.86
C GLU A 343 -20.12 49.23 -30.36
N GLY A 344 -20.31 48.25 -31.25
CA GLY A 344 -20.39 48.47 -32.69
C GLY A 344 -21.52 49.44 -33.07
N LEU A 345 -22.69 49.28 -32.43
CA LEU A 345 -23.82 50.22 -32.57
C LEU A 345 -23.44 51.62 -32.05
N TYR A 346 -22.88 51.74 -30.84
CA TYR A 346 -22.44 53.02 -30.27
C TYR A 346 -21.39 53.72 -31.14
N GLN A 347 -20.37 53.01 -31.62
CA GLN A 347 -19.37 53.56 -32.55
C GLN A 347 -19.99 54.02 -33.87
N SER A 348 -20.99 53.29 -34.39
CA SER A 348 -21.71 53.69 -35.62
C SER A 348 -22.56 54.95 -35.40
N ALA A 349 -23.20 55.07 -34.23
CA ALA A 349 -23.97 56.24 -33.82
C ALA A 349 -23.05 57.46 -33.61
N TYR A 350 -21.93 57.30 -32.90
CA TYR A 350 -20.91 58.34 -32.71
C TYR A 350 -20.32 58.80 -34.04
N LYS A 351 -19.94 57.88 -34.95
CA LYS A 351 -19.47 58.24 -36.31
C LYS A 351 -20.53 59.05 -37.08
N THR A 352 -21.80 58.72 -36.92
CA THR A 352 -22.92 59.45 -37.55
C THR A 352 -23.14 60.82 -36.91
N MET A 353 -23.08 60.92 -35.58
CA MET A 353 -23.15 62.19 -34.84
C MET A 353 -21.99 63.11 -35.20
N ARG A 354 -20.75 62.60 -35.20
CA ARG A 354 -19.54 63.34 -35.59
C ARG A 354 -19.62 63.85 -37.04
N ARG A 355 -20.20 63.07 -37.97
CA ARG A 355 -20.51 63.53 -39.34
C ARG A 355 -21.53 64.68 -39.34
N LYS A 356 -22.61 64.58 -38.57
CA LYS A 356 -23.61 65.67 -38.42
C LYS A 356 -23.00 66.94 -37.81
N VAL A 357 -22.19 66.81 -36.76
CA VAL A 357 -21.47 67.94 -36.12
C VAL A 357 -20.52 68.61 -37.11
N LYS A 358 -19.68 67.84 -37.83
CA LYS A 358 -18.82 68.40 -38.90
C LYS A 358 -19.62 69.10 -40.00
N MET A 359 -20.76 68.54 -40.41
CA MET A 359 -21.61 69.16 -41.44
C MET A 359 -22.28 70.45 -40.94
N ASN A 360 -22.68 70.51 -39.67
CA ASN A 360 -23.22 71.72 -39.06
C ASN A 360 -22.14 72.79 -38.88
N LEU A 361 -20.95 72.43 -38.39
CA LEU A 361 -19.80 73.34 -38.30
C LEU A 361 -19.43 73.92 -39.67
N ALA A 362 -19.46 73.10 -40.74
CA ALA A 362 -19.26 73.57 -42.11
C ALA A 362 -20.38 74.51 -42.59
N ARG A 363 -21.65 74.22 -42.28
CA ARG A 363 -22.78 75.12 -42.58
C ARG A 363 -22.65 76.45 -41.84
N ASP A 364 -22.26 76.43 -40.58
CA ASP A 364 -22.12 77.64 -39.77
C ASP A 364 -20.90 78.47 -40.21
N ALA A 365 -19.79 77.82 -40.58
CA ALA A 365 -18.66 78.48 -41.24
C ALA A 365 -19.05 79.13 -42.58
N ILE A 366 -19.88 78.46 -43.41
CA ILE A 366 -20.41 79.03 -44.65
C ILE A 366 -21.35 80.20 -44.37
N ARG A 367 -22.21 80.10 -43.33
CA ARG A 367 -23.10 81.20 -42.91
C ARG A 367 -22.33 82.41 -42.43
N THR A 368 -21.32 82.23 -41.57
CA THR A 368 -20.48 83.33 -41.07
C THR A 368 -19.64 83.94 -42.18
N TRP A 369 -19.12 83.13 -43.11
CA TRP A 369 -18.43 83.65 -44.28
C TRP A 369 -19.38 84.45 -45.18
N HIS A 370 -20.60 83.94 -45.43
CA HIS A 370 -21.59 84.65 -46.23
C HIS A 370 -22.08 85.95 -45.55
N SER A 371 -22.25 85.97 -44.21
CA SER A 371 -22.59 87.21 -43.51
C SER A 371 -21.44 88.22 -43.57
N GLN A 372 -20.20 87.78 -43.34
CA GLN A 372 -19.02 88.63 -43.48
C GLN A 372 -18.87 89.18 -44.91
N ALA A 373 -19.02 88.36 -45.94
CA ALA A 373 -18.94 88.81 -47.34
C ALA A 373 -20.06 89.82 -47.70
N MET A 374 -21.27 89.64 -47.14
CA MET A 374 -22.37 90.59 -47.34
C MET A 374 -22.16 91.89 -46.55
N GLU A 375 -21.59 91.85 -45.34
CA GLU A 375 -21.17 93.03 -44.59
C GLU A 375 -20.03 93.79 -45.28
N GLU A 376 -19.03 93.08 -45.80
CA GLU A 376 -17.94 93.67 -46.58
C GLU A 376 -18.46 94.28 -47.87
N LYS A 377 -19.38 93.60 -48.58
CA LYS A 377 -20.04 94.17 -49.75
C LYS A 377 -20.82 95.44 -49.39
N ALA A 378 -21.57 95.45 -48.29
CA ALA A 378 -22.28 96.65 -47.82
C ALA A 378 -21.30 97.80 -47.51
N LYS A 379 -20.19 97.51 -46.80
CA LYS A 379 -19.11 98.50 -46.54
C LYS A 379 -18.47 99.02 -47.82
N LEU A 380 -18.28 98.17 -48.83
CA LEU A 380 -17.77 98.57 -50.15
C LEU A 380 -18.79 99.42 -50.92
N GLU A 381 -20.08 99.10 -50.85
CA GLU A 381 -21.16 99.92 -51.44
C GLU A 381 -21.27 101.30 -50.74
N GLU A 382 -21.09 101.37 -49.41
CA GLU A 382 -21.01 102.62 -48.65
C GLU A 382 -19.77 103.44 -49.00
N MET A 383 -18.59 102.80 -49.07
CA MET A 383 -17.35 103.46 -49.51
C MET A 383 -17.42 103.94 -50.96
N ALA A 384 -18.11 103.20 -51.85
CA ALA A 384 -18.37 103.64 -53.22
C ALA A 384 -19.27 104.88 -53.26
N ARG A 385 -20.38 104.91 -52.50
CA ARG A 385 -21.24 106.10 -52.37
C ARG A 385 -20.46 107.30 -51.85
N MET A 386 -19.65 107.12 -50.80
CA MET A 386 -18.77 108.16 -50.28
C MET A 386 -17.76 108.65 -51.33
N ALA A 387 -17.15 107.74 -52.09
CA ALA A 387 -16.23 108.10 -53.18
C ALA A 387 -16.92 108.88 -54.31
N ASP A 388 -18.17 108.54 -54.64
CA ASP A 388 -18.98 109.28 -55.62
C ASP A 388 -19.46 110.63 -55.09
N GLU A 389 -19.77 110.77 -53.80
CA GLU A 389 -19.95 112.08 -53.16
C GLU A 389 -18.69 112.94 -53.22
N PHE A 390 -17.51 112.35 -52.96
CA PHE A 390 -16.23 113.06 -53.09
C PHE A 390 -15.95 113.50 -54.54
N ARG A 391 -16.28 112.66 -55.53
CA ARG A 391 -16.23 113.03 -56.96
C ARG A 391 -17.16 114.21 -57.24
N GLN A 392 -18.43 114.13 -56.85
CA GLN A 392 -19.40 115.22 -57.05
C GLN A 392 -18.99 116.53 -56.35
N ARG A 393 -18.39 116.47 -55.16
CA ARG A 393 -17.81 117.67 -54.49
C ARG A 393 -16.65 118.24 -55.31
N LYS A 394 -15.72 117.38 -55.77
CA LYS A 394 -14.58 117.78 -56.60
C LYS A 394 -15.00 118.34 -57.96
N ASP A 395 -16.06 117.82 -58.56
CA ASP A 395 -16.61 118.31 -59.84
C ASP A 395 -17.32 119.66 -59.66
N ARG A 396 -18.01 119.88 -58.53
CA ARG A 396 -18.54 121.22 -58.16
C ARG A 396 -17.41 122.21 -57.91
N GLU A 397 -16.36 121.83 -57.20
CA GLU A 397 -15.17 122.67 -57.03
C GLU A 397 -14.46 122.93 -58.37
N ALA A 398 -14.38 121.95 -59.27
CA ALA A 398 -13.80 122.13 -60.60
C ALA A 398 -14.65 123.10 -61.43
N ALA A 399 -15.99 122.99 -61.39
CA ALA A 399 -16.90 123.96 -62.02
C ALA A 399 -16.77 125.36 -61.40
N GLN A 400 -16.61 125.48 -60.08
CA GLN A 400 -16.32 126.76 -59.41
C GLN A 400 -14.96 127.32 -59.82
N ARG A 401 -13.92 126.49 -59.96
CA ARG A 401 -12.60 126.91 -60.45
C ARG A 401 -12.63 127.29 -61.93
N MET A 402 -13.44 126.64 -62.76
CA MET A 402 -13.68 127.05 -64.16
C MET A 402 -14.44 128.37 -64.22
N ALA A 403 -15.46 128.58 -63.38
CA ALA A 403 -16.18 129.85 -63.30
C ALA A 403 -15.29 130.99 -62.80
N LEU A 404 -14.52 130.77 -61.74
CA LEU A 404 -13.51 131.71 -61.25
C LEU A 404 -12.40 131.95 -62.27
N GLY A 405 -11.96 130.91 -63.00
CA GLY A 405 -10.99 131.03 -64.09
C GLY A 405 -11.53 131.80 -65.30
N ALA A 406 -12.81 131.67 -65.62
CA ALA A 406 -13.48 132.47 -66.66
C ALA A 406 -13.64 133.93 -66.22
N ILE A 407 -14.02 134.19 -64.96
CA ILE A 407 -14.04 135.53 -64.36
C ILE A 407 -12.63 136.14 -64.35
N HIS A 408 -11.61 135.35 -64.00
CA HIS A 408 -10.21 135.77 -64.02
C HIS A 408 -9.73 136.06 -65.44
N ALA A 409 -10.07 135.23 -66.42
CA ALA A 409 -9.73 135.48 -67.83
C ALA A 409 -10.44 136.72 -68.39
N MET A 410 -11.71 136.96 -68.04
CA MET A 410 -12.41 138.20 -68.40
C MET A 410 -11.80 139.43 -67.71
N TYR A 411 -11.39 139.29 -66.44
CA TYR A 411 -10.68 140.33 -65.71
C TYR A 411 -9.29 140.59 -66.29
N GLU A 412 -8.54 139.55 -66.66
CA GLU A 412 -7.24 139.65 -67.31
C GLU A 412 -7.36 140.25 -68.70
N GLN A 413 -8.36 139.89 -69.50
CA GLN A 413 -8.60 140.52 -70.81
C GLN A 413 -8.96 142.02 -70.67
N GLY A 414 -9.66 142.41 -69.60
CA GLY A 414 -9.89 143.82 -69.25
C GLY A 414 -8.66 144.52 -68.65
N MET A 415 -7.81 143.79 -67.95
CA MET A 415 -6.53 144.27 -67.42
C MET A 415 -5.44 144.31 -68.48
N ASP A 416 -5.51 143.53 -69.56
CA ASP A 416 -4.55 143.54 -70.67
C ASP A 416 -4.73 144.81 -71.51
N GLY A 417 -5.96 145.31 -71.63
CA GLY A 417 -6.22 146.68 -72.10
C GLY A 417 -5.54 147.75 -71.23
N LYS A 418 -5.53 147.56 -69.91
CA LYS A 418 -4.81 148.45 -68.96
C LYS A 418 -3.32 148.16 -68.86
N ARG A 419 -2.84 146.95 -69.20
CA ARG A 419 -1.43 146.58 -69.22
C ARG A 419 -0.75 147.12 -70.48
N LEU A 420 -1.47 147.30 -71.59
CA LEU A 420 -0.97 148.07 -72.73
C LEU A 420 -0.75 149.56 -72.37
N GLU A 421 -1.61 150.15 -71.52
CA GLU A 421 -1.37 151.48 -70.94
C GLU A 421 -0.21 151.45 -69.92
N GLN A 422 -0.20 150.47 -69.01
CA GLN A 422 0.86 150.32 -68.00
C GLN A 422 2.20 149.81 -68.56
N ASP A 423 2.28 149.28 -69.78
CA ASP A 423 3.55 148.90 -70.43
C ASP A 423 4.26 150.14 -71.00
N ALA A 424 3.50 151.18 -71.36
CA ALA A 424 4.07 152.51 -71.59
C ALA A 424 4.65 153.09 -70.29
N ASP A 425 3.93 152.96 -69.17
CA ASP A 425 4.41 153.40 -67.85
C ASP A 425 5.53 152.49 -67.28
N GLN A 426 5.55 151.20 -67.61
CA GLN A 426 6.60 150.26 -67.19
C GLN A 426 7.85 150.36 -68.06
N HIS A 427 7.77 150.88 -69.29
CA HIS A 427 8.95 151.38 -69.99
C HIS A 427 9.58 152.54 -69.22
N TYR A 428 8.76 153.41 -68.61
CA TYR A 428 9.24 154.48 -67.73
C TYR A 428 9.87 153.90 -66.43
N HIS A 429 9.19 152.95 -65.78
CA HIS A 429 9.64 152.35 -64.51
C HIS A 429 10.75 151.29 -64.61
N ARG A 430 10.95 150.60 -65.74
CA ARG A 430 12.16 149.75 -65.97
C ARG A 430 13.45 150.57 -65.85
N THR A 431 13.42 151.83 -66.27
CA THR A 431 14.52 152.79 -66.10
C THR A 431 14.84 153.11 -64.63
N LEU A 432 13.87 152.91 -63.73
CA LEU A 432 14.01 153.13 -62.28
C LEU A 432 14.33 151.84 -61.49
N ILE A 433 13.80 150.69 -61.92
CA ILE A 433 13.94 149.41 -61.20
C ILE A 433 15.30 148.74 -61.42
N ASN A 434 16.01 149.06 -62.52
CA ASN A 434 17.44 148.70 -62.67
C ASN A 434 18.36 149.33 -61.61
N ARG A 435 17.85 150.19 -60.71
CA ARG A 435 18.65 150.95 -59.75
C ARG A 435 18.74 150.34 -58.35
N PHE A 436 17.76 149.56 -57.90
CA PHE A 436 17.75 148.94 -56.55
C PHE A 436 16.95 147.63 -56.50
N GLY A 437 17.64 146.49 -56.39
CA GLY A 437 17.02 145.17 -56.19
C GLY A 437 17.40 144.52 -54.86
N LEU A 438 16.42 144.33 -53.97
CA LEU A 438 16.49 143.58 -52.70
C LEU A 438 15.07 143.05 -52.37
N TRP A 439 14.84 141.86 -51.82
CA TRP A 439 15.66 140.65 -51.64
C TRP A 439 14.72 139.43 -51.46
N ASP A 440 15.24 138.19 -51.51
CA ASP A 440 14.46 136.93 -51.45
C ASP A 440 14.76 136.14 -50.14
N SER A 441 13.81 135.37 -49.58
CA SER A 441 13.90 134.81 -48.20
C SER A 441 13.63 133.30 -48.09
N ARG A 442 14.60 132.46 -48.50
CA ARG A 442 14.42 131.01 -48.70
C ARG A 442 14.92 130.05 -47.61
N TRP A 443 15.34 130.53 -46.42
CA TRP A 443 16.04 129.66 -45.44
C TRP A 443 15.15 129.03 -44.34
N ARG A 444 13.86 129.36 -44.27
CA ARG A 444 13.03 129.06 -43.08
C ARG A 444 12.35 127.68 -43.05
N ALA A 445 12.17 127.03 -44.20
CA ALA A 445 11.42 125.77 -44.32
C ALA A 445 12.17 124.52 -43.83
N PRO A 446 13.46 124.27 -44.16
CA PRO A 446 14.09 122.96 -43.94
C PRO A 446 14.32 122.56 -42.47
N ALA A 447 14.22 123.50 -41.53
CA ALA A 447 14.53 123.26 -40.12
C ALA A 447 13.38 122.60 -39.33
N MET A 448 12.15 122.59 -39.85
CA MET A 448 10.97 122.08 -39.13
C MET A 448 10.77 120.57 -39.34
N GLU A 449 11.04 120.05 -40.55
CA GLU A 449 10.78 118.63 -40.91
C GLU A 449 11.61 117.65 -40.08
N TYR A 450 12.87 117.97 -39.79
CA TYR A 450 13.76 117.09 -39.00
C TYR A 450 13.24 116.79 -37.59
N LYS A 451 12.47 117.70 -36.98
CA LYS A 451 11.98 117.56 -35.60
C LYS A 451 10.75 116.65 -35.48
N GLU A 452 10.02 116.43 -36.57
CA GLU A 452 8.81 115.57 -36.58
C GLU A 452 9.17 114.09 -36.77
N HIS A 453 10.28 113.80 -37.46
CA HIS A 453 10.79 112.44 -37.66
C HIS A 453 11.38 111.81 -36.38
N GLU A 454 11.94 112.61 -35.48
CA GLU A 454 12.48 112.12 -34.20
C GLU A 454 11.34 111.69 -33.25
N ASN A 455 10.32 112.54 -33.09
CA ASN A 455 9.12 112.29 -32.27
C ASN A 455 8.26 111.09 -32.73
N THR A 456 8.44 110.60 -33.95
CA THR A 456 7.75 109.41 -34.46
C THR A 456 8.55 108.13 -34.21
N ALA A 457 9.88 108.18 -34.16
CA ALA A 457 10.72 107.02 -33.88
C ALA A 457 10.58 106.50 -32.44
N ASP A 458 10.52 107.39 -31.45
CA ASP A 458 10.47 106.98 -30.04
C ASP A 458 9.14 106.29 -29.66
N LYS A 459 8.01 106.75 -30.21
CA LYS A 459 6.69 106.12 -30.02
C LYS A 459 6.63 104.67 -30.49
N TYR A 460 7.42 104.30 -31.49
CA TYR A 460 7.54 102.92 -31.97
C TYR A 460 8.37 102.02 -31.04
N ARG A 461 9.24 102.57 -30.19
CA ARG A 461 10.01 101.81 -29.20
C ARG A 461 9.14 101.47 -27.98
N GLU A 462 8.44 102.46 -27.43
CA GLU A 462 7.56 102.27 -26.27
C GLU A 462 6.48 101.19 -26.51
N LEU A 463 5.84 101.19 -27.68
CA LEU A 463 4.86 100.16 -28.04
C LEU A 463 5.47 98.75 -28.07
N LYS A 464 6.71 98.59 -28.53
CA LYS A 464 7.37 97.30 -28.68
C LYS A 464 7.79 96.70 -27.34
N ASP A 465 8.22 97.55 -26.41
CA ASP A 465 8.58 97.13 -25.05
C ASP A 465 7.33 96.73 -24.24
N LEU A 466 6.19 97.42 -24.45
CA LEU A 466 4.89 97.04 -23.88
C LEU A 466 4.37 95.69 -24.40
N GLU A 467 4.52 95.39 -25.70
CA GLU A 467 4.19 94.08 -26.26
C GLU A 467 5.05 92.95 -25.69
N PHE A 468 6.36 93.20 -25.52
CA PHE A 468 7.29 92.23 -24.92
C PHE A 468 6.94 91.94 -23.45
N ALA A 469 6.65 92.98 -22.65
CA ALA A 469 6.21 92.84 -21.27
C ALA A 469 4.87 92.09 -21.16
N GLY A 470 3.90 92.40 -22.03
CA GLY A 470 2.61 91.73 -22.08
C GLY A 470 2.70 90.23 -22.38
N ASN A 471 3.56 89.82 -23.32
CA ASN A 471 3.79 88.41 -23.63
C ASN A 471 4.52 87.67 -22.51
N LYS A 472 5.47 88.31 -21.80
CA LYS A 472 6.10 87.71 -20.61
C LYS A 472 5.10 87.48 -19.47
N LEU A 473 4.23 88.46 -19.18
CA LEU A 473 3.18 88.32 -18.16
C LEU A 473 2.16 87.22 -18.49
N ARG A 474 1.77 87.04 -19.76
CA ARG A 474 0.92 85.92 -20.18
C ARG A 474 1.60 84.57 -19.96
N ASN A 475 2.87 84.44 -20.33
CA ASN A 475 3.63 83.21 -20.12
C ASN A 475 3.79 82.87 -18.63
N TRP A 476 4.07 83.86 -17.78
CA TRP A 476 4.13 83.65 -16.33
C TRP A 476 2.77 83.26 -15.73
N LYS A 477 1.66 83.86 -16.18
CA LYS A 477 0.30 83.43 -15.79
C LYS A 477 0.04 81.96 -16.15
N THR A 478 0.41 81.54 -17.35
CA THR A 478 0.27 80.14 -17.80
C THR A 478 1.18 79.19 -17.02
N GLN A 479 2.40 79.60 -16.67
CA GLN A 479 3.32 78.80 -15.84
C GLN A 479 2.79 78.65 -14.41
N ALA A 480 2.35 79.74 -13.78
CA ALA A 480 1.76 79.70 -12.43
C ALA A 480 0.53 78.77 -12.37
N TRP A 481 -0.36 78.83 -13.37
CA TRP A 481 -1.53 77.97 -13.43
C TRP A 481 -1.18 76.49 -13.63
N ARG A 482 -0.12 76.19 -14.40
CA ARG A 482 0.41 74.82 -14.53
C ARG A 482 1.00 74.30 -13.21
N HIS A 483 1.77 75.12 -12.51
CA HIS A 483 2.33 74.74 -11.20
C HIS A 483 1.21 74.46 -10.17
N GLN A 484 0.22 75.36 -10.07
CA GLN A 484 -0.92 75.19 -9.17
C GLN A 484 -1.74 73.92 -9.47
N ARG A 485 -1.88 73.54 -10.75
CA ARG A 485 -2.56 72.29 -11.13
C ARG A 485 -1.73 71.04 -10.81
N MET A 486 -0.43 71.07 -11.05
CA MET A 486 0.49 69.98 -10.66
C MET A 486 0.53 69.76 -9.14
N GLU A 487 0.42 70.82 -8.35
CA GLU A 487 0.33 70.76 -6.88
C GLU A 487 -0.98 70.08 -6.44
N GLN A 488 -2.12 70.47 -7.02
CA GLN A 488 -3.42 69.83 -6.77
C GLN A 488 -3.44 68.35 -7.19
N ASP A 489 -2.85 68.00 -8.34
CA ASP A 489 -2.75 66.62 -8.80
C ASP A 489 -1.82 65.78 -7.87
N ALA A 490 -0.74 66.38 -7.35
CA ALA A 490 0.14 65.76 -6.37
C ALA A 490 -0.56 65.49 -5.03
N ASP A 491 -1.36 66.43 -4.53
CA ASP A 491 -2.16 66.27 -3.31
C ASP A 491 -3.21 65.15 -3.46
N VAL A 492 -3.87 65.06 -4.61
CA VAL A 492 -4.84 63.98 -4.91
C VAL A 492 -4.13 62.62 -4.95
N LEU A 493 -2.92 62.54 -5.50
CA LEU A 493 -2.11 61.32 -5.48
C LEU A 493 -1.65 60.95 -4.06
N HIS A 494 -1.25 61.92 -3.24
CA HIS A 494 -0.90 61.69 -1.83
C HIS A 494 -2.10 61.13 -1.05
N GLN A 495 -3.28 61.73 -1.19
CA GLN A 495 -4.51 61.25 -0.55
C GLN A 495 -4.91 59.84 -1.02
N ARG A 496 -4.71 59.50 -2.29
CA ARG A 496 -4.93 58.13 -2.81
C ARG A 496 -3.93 57.14 -2.22
N HIS A 497 -2.65 57.53 -2.14
CA HIS A 497 -1.59 56.71 -1.56
C HIS A 497 -1.82 56.44 -0.07
N ASP A 498 -2.14 57.47 0.72
CA ASP A 498 -2.40 57.34 2.15
C ASP A 498 -3.67 56.54 2.45
N LYS A 499 -4.72 56.65 1.62
CA LYS A 499 -5.90 55.77 1.70
C LYS A 499 -5.53 54.30 1.45
N ARG A 500 -4.69 53.99 0.45
CA ARG A 500 -4.19 52.63 0.21
C ARG A 500 -3.33 52.14 1.38
N ARG A 501 -2.47 53.00 1.93
CA ARG A 501 -1.60 52.69 3.08
C ARG A 501 -2.41 52.38 4.34
N ALA A 502 -3.42 53.20 4.65
CA ALA A 502 -4.35 52.99 5.75
C ALA A 502 -5.19 51.71 5.57
N ALA A 503 -5.68 51.42 4.36
CA ALA A 503 -6.38 50.17 4.06
C ALA A 503 -5.47 48.94 4.27
N GLY A 504 -4.21 49.01 3.82
CA GLY A 504 -3.22 47.96 4.05
C GLY A 504 -2.90 47.74 5.54
N PHE A 505 -2.79 48.81 6.34
CA PHE A 505 -2.66 48.69 7.80
C PHE A 505 -3.90 48.05 8.45
N LEU A 506 -5.11 48.45 8.04
CA LEU A 506 -6.36 47.85 8.53
C LEU A 506 -6.49 46.37 8.15
N GLN A 507 -6.05 45.98 6.95
CA GLN A 507 -6.06 44.58 6.51
C GLN A 507 -5.07 43.73 7.31
N ARG A 508 -3.84 44.21 7.51
CA ARG A 508 -2.85 43.55 8.38
C ARG A 508 -3.33 43.44 9.83
N TRP A 509 -3.99 44.48 10.34
CA TRP A 509 -4.58 44.45 11.68
C TRP A 509 -5.74 43.45 11.80
N ARG A 510 -6.59 43.33 10.77
CA ARG A 510 -7.64 42.30 10.70
C ARG A 510 -7.07 40.88 10.63
N GLN A 511 -6.00 40.67 9.87
CA GLN A 511 -5.29 39.38 9.82
C GLN A 511 -4.70 39.03 11.20
N ALA A 512 -3.93 39.94 11.80
CA ALA A 512 -3.38 39.73 13.15
C ALA A 512 -4.46 39.51 14.23
N ALA A 513 -5.63 40.15 14.10
CA ALA A 513 -6.76 39.93 15.00
C ALA A 513 -7.48 38.58 14.78
N ALA A 514 -7.51 38.07 13.53
CA ALA A 514 -7.99 36.73 13.22
C ALA A 514 -7.03 35.65 13.72
N ASP A 515 -5.73 35.84 13.52
CA ASP A 515 -4.67 34.97 14.05
C ASP A 515 -4.66 34.93 15.58
N HIS A 516 -5.04 36.04 16.23
CA HIS A 516 -5.21 36.05 17.68
C HIS A 516 -6.46 35.28 18.15
N ARG A 517 -7.56 35.25 17.37
CA ARG A 517 -8.76 34.46 17.69
C ARG A 517 -8.50 32.95 17.55
N SER A 518 -7.94 32.51 16.43
CA SER A 518 -7.64 31.09 16.20
C SER A 518 -6.65 30.53 17.23
N ASN A 519 -5.66 31.33 17.67
CA ASN A 519 -4.74 30.94 18.74
C ASN A 519 -5.37 30.92 20.15
N VAL A 520 -6.47 31.63 20.41
CA VAL A 520 -7.20 31.50 21.68
C VAL A 520 -8.08 30.25 21.67
N GLU A 521 -8.80 29.99 20.58
CA GLU A 521 -9.63 28.79 20.42
C GLU A 521 -8.78 27.50 20.50
N ALA A 522 -7.63 27.45 19.82
CA ALA A 522 -6.69 26.34 19.88
C ALA A 522 -6.00 26.14 21.26
N ARG A 523 -6.08 27.14 22.15
CA ARG A 523 -5.56 27.05 23.53
C ARG A 523 -6.65 26.57 24.48
N GLU A 524 -7.88 27.05 24.32
CA GLU A 524 -9.03 26.59 25.10
C GLU A 524 -9.39 25.11 24.83
N GLU A 525 -9.21 24.60 23.60
CA GLU A 525 -9.42 23.16 23.33
C GLU A 525 -8.39 22.25 24.01
N ARG A 526 -7.14 22.73 24.19
CA ARG A 526 -6.11 21.97 24.92
C ARG A 526 -6.39 21.91 26.41
N ASP A 527 -6.86 22.99 27.01
CA ASP A 527 -7.17 23.04 28.44
C ASP A 527 -8.49 22.33 28.81
N ARG A 528 -9.40 22.10 27.83
CA ARG A 528 -10.63 21.31 28.00
C ARG A 528 -10.43 19.79 27.93
N LEU A 529 -9.26 19.31 27.49
CA LEU A 529 -8.95 17.87 27.34
C LEU A 529 -8.06 17.31 28.47
N VAL A 530 -8.26 17.79 29.70
CA VAL A 530 -7.68 17.17 30.92
C VAL A 530 -8.61 16.06 31.42
N PRO A 531 -8.22 14.76 31.41
CA PRO A 531 -9.09 13.69 31.87
C PRO A 531 -9.25 13.71 33.40
N ALA A 532 -10.41 14.17 33.86
CA ALA A 532 -10.80 14.12 35.26
C ALA A 532 -11.24 12.70 35.67
N THR A 533 -10.33 11.74 35.78
CA THR A 533 -10.45 10.55 36.67
C THR A 533 -9.14 9.74 36.73
N PRO A 534 -8.79 9.13 37.88
CA PRO A 534 -7.59 8.27 38.00
C PRO A 534 -7.61 7.01 37.11
N ALA A 535 -8.78 6.55 36.66
CA ALA A 535 -8.91 5.35 35.85
C ALA A 535 -8.31 5.50 34.43
N ALA A 536 -8.44 6.67 33.81
CA ALA A 536 -7.96 6.92 32.45
C ALA A 536 -6.43 6.96 32.31
N ARG A 537 -5.67 7.06 33.42
CA ARG A 537 -4.20 7.00 33.39
C ARG A 537 -3.64 5.58 33.23
N ARG A 538 -4.43 4.52 33.47
CA ARG A 538 -3.93 3.13 33.41
C ARG A 538 -3.98 2.49 32.02
N SER A 539 -4.88 2.93 31.14
CA SER A 539 -4.95 2.40 29.76
C SER A 539 -3.81 2.89 28.86
N LEU A 540 -3.29 4.10 29.11
CA LEU A 540 -2.18 4.69 28.35
C LEU A 540 -0.81 4.03 28.60
N LEU A 541 -0.66 3.21 29.65
CA LEU A 541 0.57 2.46 29.93
C LEU A 541 0.61 1.06 29.31
N VAL A 542 -0.48 0.61 28.67
CA VAL A 542 -0.54 -0.66 27.93
C VAL A 542 -0.33 -0.44 26.43
N ALA A 543 -0.67 0.74 25.90
CA ALA A 543 -0.59 1.06 24.48
C ALA A 543 0.82 1.45 23.98
N THR A 544 1.85 1.42 24.82
CA THR A 544 3.23 1.85 24.49
C THR A 544 4.21 0.68 24.29
N SER A 545 3.75 -0.56 24.18
CA SER A 545 4.60 -1.77 24.05
C SER A 545 4.60 -2.41 22.66
N THR A 546 4.17 -1.71 21.61
CA THR A 546 4.30 -2.19 20.21
C THR A 546 5.04 -1.17 19.35
N THR A 547 6.22 -1.56 18.89
CA THR A 547 7.12 -0.85 17.99
C THR A 547 6.42 -0.28 16.75
N PRO A 548 6.49 1.04 16.49
CA PRO A 548 6.14 1.60 15.19
C PRO A 548 7.31 1.40 14.22
N ALA A 549 7.07 0.64 13.15
CA ALA A 549 7.98 0.57 12.02
C ALA A 549 7.94 1.89 11.22
N TYR A 550 9.13 2.42 10.96
CA TYR A 550 9.53 3.25 9.82
C TYR A 550 8.40 3.77 8.90
N THR A 551 7.98 5.02 9.09
CA THR A 551 7.27 5.82 8.06
C THR A 551 7.93 7.20 7.95
N PRO A 552 8.26 7.68 6.74
CA PRO A 552 9.12 8.86 6.56
C PRO A 552 8.36 10.17 6.78
N ALA A 553 9.07 11.17 7.31
CA ALA A 553 8.55 12.50 7.54
C ALA A 553 8.33 13.28 6.22
N PRO A 554 7.15 13.88 5.99
CA PRO A 554 6.98 14.94 5.01
C PRO A 554 7.24 16.32 5.65
N GLY A 555 7.93 17.21 4.94
CA GLY A 555 8.00 18.63 5.31
C GLY A 555 9.31 19.14 5.92
N LEU A 556 10.45 18.90 5.26
CA LEU A 556 11.69 19.64 5.57
C LEU A 556 12.54 19.93 4.32
N LEU A 557 11.89 20.43 3.27
CA LEU A 557 12.54 21.17 2.18
C LEU A 557 11.78 22.47 1.94
N GLY A 558 12.40 23.59 2.32
CA GLY A 558 11.97 24.90 1.86
C GLY A 558 12.37 25.06 0.39
N ALA A 559 11.38 25.10 -0.49
CA ALA A 559 11.55 25.60 -1.84
C ALA A 559 10.70 26.87 -1.97
N GLY A 560 11.32 28.02 -1.77
CA GLY A 560 10.76 29.27 -2.26
C GLY A 560 10.83 29.23 -3.78
N TYR A 561 9.71 28.94 -4.43
CA TYR A 561 9.58 29.02 -5.88
C TYR A 561 8.38 29.90 -6.23
N ILE A 562 8.76 31.15 -6.52
CA ILE A 562 8.08 32.14 -7.36
C ILE A 562 6.82 31.59 -8.04
N GLU A 563 5.64 32.03 -7.59
CA GLU A 563 4.49 32.12 -8.47
C GLU A 563 4.73 33.32 -9.39
N GLU A 564 4.94 33.03 -10.67
CA GLU A 564 4.72 33.99 -11.74
C GLU A 564 3.20 34.25 -11.80
N GLU A 565 2.72 35.25 -11.06
CA GLU A 565 1.46 35.91 -11.41
C GLU A 565 1.67 36.62 -12.75
N THR A 566 1.40 35.89 -13.83
CA THR A 566 1.33 36.44 -15.18
C THR A 566 0.26 37.53 -15.22
N GLU A 567 0.68 38.75 -15.55
CA GLU A 567 -0.20 39.86 -15.87
C GLU A 567 -1.14 39.46 -17.01
N ASP A 568 -2.44 39.29 -16.72
CA ASP A 568 -3.49 39.26 -17.74
C ASP A 568 -4.85 39.65 -17.14
N ASP A 569 -4.90 40.85 -16.54
CA ASP A 569 -6.13 41.58 -16.21
C ASP A 569 -6.04 43.02 -16.74
N VAL A 570 -5.93 43.13 -18.08
CA VAL A 570 -6.12 44.38 -18.83
C VAL A 570 -7.54 44.40 -19.41
N GLU A 571 -8.51 44.87 -18.62
CA GLU A 571 -9.78 45.42 -19.12
C GLU A 571 -10.36 46.35 -18.04
N GLY A 572 -10.14 47.67 -18.18
CA GLY A 572 -10.51 48.66 -17.16
C GLY A 572 -10.26 50.12 -17.56
N GLU A 573 -10.20 50.39 -18.87
CA GLU A 573 -10.11 51.74 -19.42
C GLU A 573 -11.51 52.37 -19.43
N THR A 574 -11.76 53.33 -18.52
CA THR A 574 -12.96 54.17 -18.57
C THR A 574 -12.60 55.64 -18.68
N ASP A 575 -13.19 56.28 -19.69
CA ASP A 575 -13.57 57.68 -19.77
C ASP A 575 -12.45 58.73 -19.65
N TYR A 576 -11.89 59.06 -20.82
CA TYR A 576 -11.67 60.46 -21.18
C TYR A 576 -12.91 61.01 -21.92
N ASP A 577 -13.46 62.11 -21.42
CA ASP A 577 -14.31 63.00 -22.21
C ASP A 577 -13.46 63.74 -23.27
N GLU A 578 -13.77 63.56 -24.57
CA GLU A 578 -13.83 64.60 -25.64
C GLU A 578 -14.42 64.08 -26.99
#